data_AF-A0A6I0SV65-F1
#
_entry.id   AF-A0A6I0SV65-F1
#
_cell.length_a   1.000
_cell.length_b   1.000
_cell.length_c   1.000
_cell.angle_alpha   90.00
_cell.angle_beta   90.00
_cell.angle_gamma   90.00
#
_symmetry.space_group_name_H-M   'P 1'
#
loop_
_entity.id
_entity.type
_entity.pdbx_description
1 polymer ?
#
loop_
_entity_poly.entity_id
_entity_poly.type
_entity_poly.pdbx_seq_one_letter_code
_entity_poly.pdbx_strand_id
1 'polypeptide(L)'
;MKKINYILKLTKYMSATLIGILCLTGCGQDDRIGLDATDNIAPGLPSNIKVENINGGAIISYTPPKDDDLLCVVASYMINGKERTTKASPYVNKLTVEGFGKVGDYQVTLKSIDKSRNESEPLSVTISPLTPPVEFIYNSLKVENSFGGVSLTWENPTRENIILEVFKKDDGEWISLENFYSSVLNGVAKIRNLAAEPITLGYRIQDRWENYSQMLEKESTPLYEEELSKSLFKEVNPLPGDCEAMSGLPIRNIWQGDYNMECFHNITNTTNPAIGRTITFDMGQVAKVSRFKMYQRRGNDPVNVWAYDHNNLKKYVIYGCEALTDNMYLGGEVKEDGIKYPTFEGWTKIMEVECYKPSGSDNPTKTNEDLEYIENGDEHEIPLDAPNFRYIRIYMLENWSGGTYAQIGEMTFWGQPIGK
;
A
#
# COMPACT_ATOMS: atom_id res chain seq x y z
N MET A 1 -61.78 -39.86 49.95
CA MET A 1 -61.49 -38.80 48.96
C MET A 1 -60.35 -39.26 48.06
N LYS A 2 -60.65 -39.67 46.81
CA LYS A 2 -59.71 -39.80 45.66
C LYS A 2 -60.47 -40.38 44.47
N LYS A 3 -61.46 -39.64 43.97
CA LYS A 3 -62.04 -39.81 42.64
C LYS A 3 -62.06 -38.43 42.03
N ILE A 4 -61.09 -38.16 41.16
CA ILE A 4 -61.01 -37.12 40.11
C ILE A 4 -59.52 -37.11 39.76
N ASN A 5 -59.10 -37.99 38.84
CA ASN A 5 -57.77 -37.88 38.19
C ASN A 5 -57.60 -38.74 36.93
N TYR A 6 -58.69 -39.16 36.29
CA TYR A 6 -58.60 -39.91 35.03
C TYR A 6 -59.04 -39.10 33.79
N ILE A 7 -60.03 -38.20 33.94
CA ILE A 7 -60.58 -37.43 32.81
C ILE A 7 -59.61 -36.34 32.30
N LEU A 8 -58.81 -35.72 33.20
CA LEU A 8 -57.80 -34.71 32.85
C LEU A 8 -56.53 -35.28 32.19
N LYS A 9 -56.24 -36.58 32.37
CA LYS A 9 -55.12 -37.25 31.68
C LYS A 9 -55.50 -37.67 30.27
N LEU A 10 -56.71 -38.20 30.05
CA LEU A 10 -57.16 -38.60 28.71
C LEU A 10 -57.32 -37.40 27.74
N THR A 11 -57.77 -36.25 28.24
CA THR A 11 -57.91 -35.02 27.42
C THR A 11 -56.58 -34.40 27.02
N LYS A 12 -55.50 -34.59 27.81
CA LYS A 12 -54.13 -34.16 27.44
C LYS A 12 -53.49 -35.07 26.40
N TYR A 13 -53.73 -36.38 26.46
CA TYR A 13 -53.20 -37.29 25.44
C TYR A 13 -53.97 -37.16 24.12
N MET A 14 -55.29 -36.97 24.14
CA MET A 14 -56.05 -36.77 22.91
C MET A 14 -55.77 -35.44 22.19
N SER A 15 -55.44 -34.37 22.91
CA SER A 15 -55.03 -33.10 22.29
C SER A 15 -53.57 -33.11 21.82
N ALA A 16 -52.69 -33.89 22.46
CA ALA A 16 -51.33 -34.13 21.97
C ALA A 16 -51.28 -34.99 20.70
N THR A 17 -52.16 -36.00 20.58
CA THR A 17 -52.23 -36.83 19.37
C THR A 17 -52.86 -36.10 18.18
N LEU A 18 -53.79 -35.16 18.42
CA LEU A 18 -54.40 -34.36 17.35
C LEU A 18 -53.46 -33.26 16.82
N ILE A 19 -52.58 -32.71 17.66
CA ILE A 19 -51.53 -31.75 17.24
C ILE A 19 -50.37 -32.47 16.53
N GLY A 20 -50.10 -33.74 16.86
CA GLY A 20 -49.10 -34.55 16.15
C GLY A 20 -49.49 -34.94 14.72
N ILE A 21 -50.79 -35.02 14.41
CA ILE A 21 -51.29 -35.38 13.07
C ILE A 21 -51.40 -34.16 12.14
N LEU A 22 -51.56 -32.94 12.67
CA LEU A 22 -51.58 -31.71 11.86
C LEU A 22 -50.19 -31.23 11.41
N CYS A 23 -49.09 -31.77 11.94
CA CYS A 23 -47.73 -31.43 11.49
C CYS A 23 -47.23 -32.27 10.29
N LEU A 24 -48.05 -33.18 9.75
CA LEU A 24 -47.67 -34.04 8.61
C LEU A 24 -48.25 -33.60 7.26
N THR A 25 -48.82 -32.39 7.19
CA THR A 25 -49.23 -31.76 5.91
C THR A 25 -48.54 -30.41 5.74
N GLY A 26 -47.22 -30.39 5.95
CA GLY A 26 -46.37 -29.39 5.32
C GLY A 26 -46.24 -29.75 3.85
N CYS A 27 -46.78 -28.90 2.97
CA CYS A 27 -46.65 -29.00 1.52
C CYS A 27 -45.16 -29.09 1.16
N GLY A 28 -44.70 -30.28 0.77
CA GLY A 28 -43.43 -30.47 0.10
C GLY A 28 -43.55 -29.93 -1.32
N GLN A 29 -43.58 -28.61 -1.48
CA GLN A 29 -43.02 -27.97 -2.66
C GLN A 29 -41.61 -27.57 -2.29
N ASP A 30 -40.70 -28.54 -2.44
CA ASP A 30 -39.34 -28.24 -2.88
C ASP A 30 -39.49 -27.66 -4.30
N ASP A 31 -39.94 -26.42 -4.41
CA ASP A 31 -39.68 -25.64 -5.61
C ASP A 31 -38.15 -25.52 -5.62
N ARG A 32 -37.54 -26.33 -6.49
CA ARG A 32 -36.09 -26.36 -6.69
C ARG A 32 -35.67 -24.91 -6.92
N ILE A 33 -34.88 -24.35 -6.00
CA ILE A 33 -34.18 -23.09 -6.25
C ILE A 33 -33.08 -23.41 -7.27
N GLY A 34 -33.46 -23.44 -8.54
CA GLY A 34 -32.66 -23.80 -9.69
C GLY A 34 -33.46 -23.55 -10.97
N LEU A 35 -32.77 -23.36 -12.10
CA LEU A 35 -33.43 -23.35 -13.40
C LEU A 35 -34.04 -24.75 -13.61
N ASP A 36 -35.34 -24.82 -13.88
CA ASP A 36 -35.97 -26.07 -14.30
C ASP A 36 -35.31 -26.58 -15.57
N ALA A 37 -35.06 -27.90 -15.64
CA ALA A 37 -34.52 -28.53 -16.83
C ALA A 37 -35.49 -28.30 -18.00
N THR A 38 -34.99 -27.63 -19.03
CA THR A 38 -35.70 -27.30 -20.27
C THR A 38 -35.74 -28.50 -21.22
N ASP A 39 -34.70 -29.34 -21.22
CA ASP A 39 -34.64 -30.64 -21.91
C ASP A 39 -33.55 -31.59 -21.35
N ASN A 40 -33.30 -32.70 -22.04
CA ASN A 40 -32.22 -33.66 -21.75
C ASN A 40 -31.22 -33.79 -22.91
N ILE A 41 -31.11 -32.77 -23.78
CA ILE A 41 -30.27 -32.78 -24.97
C ILE A 41 -29.03 -31.94 -24.68
N ALA A 42 -27.85 -32.57 -24.71
CA ALA A 42 -26.61 -31.85 -24.51
C ALA A 42 -26.36 -30.82 -25.64
N PRO A 43 -25.83 -29.63 -25.30
CA PRO A 43 -25.47 -28.63 -26.30
C PRO A 43 -24.30 -29.11 -27.18
N GLY A 44 -24.17 -28.51 -28.35
CA GLY A 44 -23.04 -28.76 -29.25
C GLY A 44 -21.69 -28.29 -28.70
N LEU A 45 -20.60 -28.71 -29.35
CA LEU A 45 -19.26 -28.20 -29.05
C LEU A 45 -19.09 -26.74 -29.47
N PRO A 46 -18.27 -25.94 -28.75
CA PRO A 46 -17.77 -24.69 -29.29
C PRO A 46 -16.90 -24.97 -30.54
N SER A 47 -16.97 -24.09 -31.53
CA SER A 47 -16.26 -24.24 -32.83
C SER A 47 -15.38 -23.03 -33.15
N ASN A 48 -14.64 -23.05 -34.27
CA ASN A 48 -13.76 -21.95 -34.70
C ASN A 48 -12.77 -21.50 -33.61
N ILE A 49 -12.16 -22.48 -32.92
CA ILE A 49 -11.24 -22.21 -31.82
C ILE A 49 -10.02 -21.44 -32.31
N LYS A 50 -9.69 -20.35 -31.63
CA LYS A 50 -8.48 -19.55 -31.81
C LYS A 50 -7.81 -19.33 -30.46
N VAL A 51 -6.49 -19.53 -30.42
CA VAL A 51 -5.68 -19.36 -29.21
C VAL A 51 -4.75 -18.18 -29.41
N GLU A 52 -4.82 -17.22 -28.48
CA GLU A 52 -3.85 -16.14 -28.33
C GLU A 52 -3.11 -16.36 -27.01
N ASN A 53 -1.81 -16.67 -27.07
CA ASN A 53 -1.02 -16.91 -25.86
C ASN A 53 -0.60 -15.59 -25.22
N ILE A 54 -0.73 -15.50 -23.89
CA ILE A 54 -0.37 -14.34 -23.07
C ILE A 54 0.60 -14.77 -21.96
N ASN A 55 1.19 -13.83 -21.22
CA ASN A 55 2.07 -14.14 -20.10
C ASN A 55 1.35 -14.98 -19.04
N GLY A 56 1.80 -16.21 -18.82
CA GLY A 56 1.20 -17.13 -17.85
C GLY A 56 -0.24 -17.58 -18.18
N GLY A 57 -0.70 -17.40 -19.43
CA GLY A 57 -2.06 -17.77 -19.83
C GLY A 57 -2.30 -17.81 -21.34
N ALA A 58 -3.58 -17.91 -21.70
CA ALA A 58 -4.06 -17.76 -23.07
C ALA A 58 -5.50 -17.24 -23.10
N ILE A 59 -5.84 -16.55 -24.19
CA ILE A 59 -7.22 -16.18 -24.54
C ILE A 59 -7.69 -17.15 -25.63
N ILE A 60 -8.72 -17.92 -25.31
CA ILE A 60 -9.34 -18.88 -26.21
C ILE A 60 -10.63 -18.27 -26.74
N SER A 61 -10.65 -17.89 -28.01
CA SER A 61 -11.84 -17.39 -28.71
C SER A 61 -12.50 -18.51 -29.51
N TYR A 62 -13.83 -18.51 -29.58
CA TYR A 62 -14.62 -19.56 -30.22
C TYR A 62 -15.98 -19.04 -30.71
N THR A 63 -16.71 -19.87 -31.45
CA THR A 63 -18.12 -19.69 -31.75
C THR A 63 -18.94 -20.58 -30.83
N PRO A 64 -19.81 -20.03 -29.96
CA PRO A 64 -20.69 -20.82 -29.09
C PRO A 64 -21.58 -21.76 -29.92
N PRO A 65 -21.96 -22.93 -29.39
CA PRO A 65 -22.94 -23.78 -30.06
C PRO A 65 -24.27 -23.04 -30.19
N LYS A 66 -25.01 -23.36 -31.26
CA LYS A 66 -26.38 -22.88 -31.42
C LYS A 66 -27.29 -23.73 -30.55
N ASP A 67 -27.64 -23.18 -29.40
CA ASP A 67 -28.56 -23.78 -28.46
C ASP A 67 -29.36 -22.69 -27.75
N ASP A 68 -30.69 -22.81 -27.73
CA ASP A 68 -31.60 -21.82 -27.17
C ASP A 68 -31.52 -21.76 -25.64
N ASP A 69 -31.10 -22.86 -25.01
CA ASP A 69 -30.95 -22.97 -23.57
C ASP A 69 -29.49 -23.07 -23.09
N LEU A 70 -28.51 -22.72 -23.94
CA LEU A 70 -27.10 -22.65 -23.55
C LEU A 70 -26.93 -21.82 -22.26
N LEU A 71 -26.21 -22.37 -21.28
CA LEU A 71 -25.90 -21.69 -20.03
C LEU A 71 -24.49 -21.09 -20.06
N CYS A 72 -23.49 -21.85 -20.48
CA CYS A 72 -22.11 -21.37 -20.58
C CYS A 72 -21.21 -22.33 -21.36
N VAL A 73 -20.05 -21.83 -21.77
CA VAL A 73 -18.89 -22.68 -22.11
C VAL A 73 -17.90 -22.61 -20.96
N VAL A 74 -17.37 -23.76 -20.56
CA VAL A 74 -16.42 -23.93 -19.47
C VAL A 74 -15.09 -24.40 -20.04
N ALA A 75 -13.99 -23.78 -19.62
CA ALA A 75 -12.64 -24.30 -19.78
C ALA A 75 -12.16 -24.87 -18.45
N SER A 76 -11.69 -26.12 -18.46
CA SER A 76 -11.06 -26.80 -17.32
C SER A 76 -9.60 -27.11 -17.62
N TYR A 77 -8.71 -26.84 -16.67
CA TYR A 77 -7.26 -27.01 -16.83
C TYR A 77 -6.57 -27.20 -15.47
N MET A 78 -5.33 -27.67 -15.49
CA MET A 78 -4.56 -27.97 -14.28
C MET A 78 -3.45 -26.95 -14.06
N ILE A 79 -3.35 -26.43 -12.84
CA ILE A 79 -2.24 -25.58 -12.39
C ILE A 79 -1.69 -26.19 -11.11
N ASN A 80 -0.39 -26.51 -11.08
CA ASN A 80 0.28 -27.03 -9.88
C ASN A 80 -0.48 -28.20 -9.20
N GLY A 81 -1.06 -29.10 -10.01
CA GLY A 81 -1.83 -30.25 -9.52
C GLY A 81 -3.25 -29.93 -9.04
N LYS A 82 -3.71 -28.68 -9.13
CA LYS A 82 -5.07 -28.24 -8.78
C LYS A 82 -5.88 -27.96 -10.05
N GLU A 83 -7.10 -28.48 -10.11
CA GLU A 83 -8.03 -28.14 -11.19
C GLU A 83 -8.50 -26.69 -11.07
N ARG A 84 -8.63 -26.04 -12.22
CA ARG A 84 -9.14 -24.69 -12.39
C ARG A 84 -10.18 -24.68 -13.48
N THR A 85 -11.20 -23.85 -13.29
CA THR A 85 -12.25 -23.65 -14.28
C THR A 85 -12.47 -22.17 -14.51
N THR A 86 -12.76 -21.81 -15.76
CA THR A 86 -13.23 -20.49 -16.16
C THR A 86 -14.44 -20.65 -17.05
N LYS A 87 -15.40 -19.74 -16.96
CA LYS A 87 -16.70 -19.85 -17.63
C LYS A 87 -17.02 -18.59 -18.40
N ALA A 88 -17.64 -18.75 -19.56
CA ALA A 88 -18.15 -17.68 -20.39
C ALA A 88 -19.65 -17.91 -20.62
N SER A 89 -20.44 -16.87 -20.42
CA SER A 89 -21.88 -16.92 -20.70
C SER A 89 -22.11 -17.04 -22.22
N PRO A 90 -23.35 -17.34 -22.67
CA PRO A 90 -23.65 -17.54 -24.10
C PRO A 90 -23.37 -16.30 -24.96
N TYR A 91 -23.32 -15.13 -24.34
CA TYR A 91 -23.09 -13.84 -24.99
C TYR A 91 -21.60 -13.47 -25.07
N VAL A 92 -20.72 -14.28 -24.50
CA VAL A 92 -19.27 -14.08 -24.49
C VAL A 92 -18.61 -15.20 -25.28
N ASN A 93 -17.79 -14.84 -26.26
CA ASN A 93 -17.19 -15.78 -27.21
C ASN A 93 -15.69 -16.04 -26.94
N LYS A 94 -15.22 -15.72 -25.72
CA LYS A 94 -13.84 -15.87 -25.30
C LYS A 94 -13.74 -16.35 -23.85
N LEU A 95 -12.70 -17.14 -23.56
CA LEU A 95 -12.32 -17.59 -22.22
C LEU A 95 -10.86 -17.20 -22.00
N THR A 96 -10.56 -16.60 -20.86
CA THR A 96 -9.17 -16.36 -20.43
C THR A 96 -8.79 -17.44 -19.44
N VAL A 97 -7.74 -18.21 -19.76
CA VAL A 97 -7.13 -19.20 -18.87
C VAL A 97 -5.79 -18.66 -18.40
N GLU A 98 -5.56 -18.66 -17.09
CA GLU A 98 -4.41 -17.99 -16.47
C GLU A 98 -3.82 -18.85 -15.34
N GLY A 99 -2.58 -18.53 -14.98
CA GLY A 99 -1.85 -19.05 -13.83
C GLY A 99 -0.85 -20.15 -14.16
N PHE A 100 -0.49 -20.30 -15.43
CA PHE A 100 0.56 -21.23 -15.86
C PHE A 100 1.94 -20.67 -15.48
N GLY A 101 2.60 -21.30 -14.52
CA GLY A 101 3.88 -20.84 -13.99
C GLY A 101 5.13 -21.16 -14.81
N LYS A 102 4.98 -21.75 -16.00
CA LYS A 102 6.11 -22.08 -16.90
C LYS A 102 5.66 -21.96 -18.36
N VAL A 103 6.63 -21.70 -19.24
CA VAL A 103 6.43 -21.84 -20.68
C VAL A 103 6.33 -23.32 -21.06
N GLY A 104 5.46 -23.63 -22.00
CA GLY A 104 5.25 -25.00 -22.48
C GLY A 104 3.85 -25.20 -23.03
N ASP A 105 3.59 -26.41 -23.55
CA ASP A 105 2.28 -26.77 -24.09
C ASP A 105 1.39 -27.35 -23.00
N TYR A 106 0.17 -26.82 -22.89
CA TYR A 106 -0.83 -27.24 -21.92
C TYR A 106 -2.13 -27.59 -22.60
N GLN A 107 -2.82 -28.60 -22.07
CA GLN A 107 -4.16 -28.96 -22.52
C GLN A 107 -5.22 -28.27 -21.68
N VAL A 108 -6.15 -27.62 -22.36
CA VAL A 108 -7.37 -27.04 -21.80
C VAL A 108 -8.55 -27.80 -22.37
N THR A 109 -9.46 -28.25 -21.51
CA THR A 109 -10.67 -28.95 -21.93
C THR A 109 -11.84 -27.99 -21.94
N LEU A 110 -12.48 -27.82 -23.11
CA LEU A 110 -13.70 -27.04 -23.27
C LEU A 110 -14.93 -27.96 -23.23
N LYS A 111 -15.99 -27.48 -22.58
CA LYS A 111 -17.33 -28.08 -22.60
C LYS A 111 -18.40 -27.00 -22.70
N SER A 112 -19.48 -27.27 -23.42
CA SER A 112 -20.71 -26.47 -23.35
C SER A 112 -21.65 -27.07 -22.31
N ILE A 113 -22.32 -26.22 -21.55
CA ILE A 113 -23.31 -26.61 -20.54
C ILE A 113 -24.58 -25.81 -20.80
N ASP A 114 -25.73 -26.47 -20.80
CA ASP A 114 -27.05 -25.84 -20.91
C ASP A 114 -27.66 -25.50 -19.53
N LYS A 115 -28.85 -24.90 -19.53
CA LYS A 115 -29.58 -24.57 -18.29
C LYS A 115 -30.06 -25.81 -17.54
N SER A 116 -30.27 -26.92 -18.25
CA SER A 116 -30.66 -28.24 -17.72
C SER A 116 -29.52 -29.02 -17.09
N ARG A 117 -28.27 -28.52 -17.19
CA ARG A 117 -27.02 -29.15 -16.74
C ARG A 117 -26.55 -30.33 -17.60
N ASN A 118 -27.04 -30.48 -18.83
CA ASN A 118 -26.41 -31.40 -19.77
C ASN A 118 -25.09 -30.81 -20.26
N GLU A 119 -24.07 -31.65 -20.39
CA GLU A 119 -22.74 -31.27 -20.83
C GLU A 119 -22.47 -31.84 -22.22
N SER A 120 -21.85 -31.05 -23.10
CA SER A 120 -21.30 -31.57 -24.35
C SER A 120 -20.19 -32.59 -24.09
N GLU A 121 -19.82 -33.34 -25.14
CA GLU A 121 -18.53 -34.02 -25.19
C GLU A 121 -17.37 -33.02 -24.92
N PRO A 122 -16.22 -33.46 -24.40
CA PRO A 122 -15.07 -32.58 -24.16
C PRO A 122 -14.30 -32.27 -25.45
N LEU A 123 -13.90 -31.01 -25.63
CA LEU A 123 -12.98 -30.59 -26.70
C LEU A 123 -11.64 -30.16 -26.10
N SER A 124 -10.56 -30.86 -26.46
CA SER A 124 -9.21 -30.51 -26.00
C SER A 124 -8.58 -29.44 -26.90
N VAL A 125 -8.06 -28.38 -26.29
CA VAL A 125 -7.38 -27.26 -26.93
C VAL A 125 -5.99 -27.11 -26.32
N THR A 126 -4.97 -27.14 -27.16
CA THR A 126 -3.59 -26.91 -26.73
C THR A 126 -3.28 -25.42 -26.74
N ILE A 127 -2.66 -24.93 -25.65
CA ILE A 127 -2.16 -23.57 -25.52
C ILE A 127 -0.66 -23.60 -25.20
N SER A 128 0.04 -22.49 -25.48
CA SER A 128 1.48 -22.36 -25.23
C SER A 128 1.79 -20.99 -24.59
N PRO A 129 1.48 -20.80 -23.28
CA PRO A 129 1.63 -19.52 -22.59
C PRO A 129 3.01 -18.89 -22.76
N LEU A 130 3.04 -17.56 -22.81
CA LEU A 130 4.28 -16.78 -22.79
C LEU A 130 4.88 -16.80 -21.37
N THR A 131 6.10 -16.29 -21.23
CA THR A 131 6.84 -16.21 -19.96
C THR A 131 5.95 -15.73 -18.81
N PRO A 132 5.86 -16.47 -17.71
CA PRO A 132 4.98 -16.12 -16.60
C PRO A 132 5.46 -14.84 -15.89
N PRO A 133 4.53 -14.09 -15.26
CA PRO A 133 4.84 -12.86 -14.52
C PRO A 133 5.97 -13.00 -13.50
N VAL A 134 5.95 -14.07 -12.71
CA VAL A 134 6.97 -14.32 -11.67
C VAL A 134 8.39 -14.34 -12.23
N GLU A 135 8.59 -14.75 -13.48
CA GLU A 135 9.92 -14.91 -14.09
C GLU A 135 10.48 -13.58 -14.62
N PHE A 136 9.69 -12.79 -15.36
CA PHE A 136 10.21 -11.50 -15.83
C PHE A 136 10.30 -10.45 -14.71
N ILE A 137 9.41 -10.52 -13.70
CA ILE A 137 9.52 -9.66 -12.51
C ILE A 137 10.84 -9.98 -11.79
N TYR A 138 11.12 -11.26 -11.58
CA TYR A 138 12.39 -11.72 -11.02
C TYR A 138 13.60 -11.20 -11.82
N ASN A 139 13.58 -11.31 -13.15
CA ASN A 139 14.69 -10.84 -13.99
C ASN A 139 14.89 -9.32 -13.95
N SER A 140 13.85 -8.56 -13.63
CA SER A 140 13.92 -7.09 -13.46
C SER A 140 14.33 -6.65 -12.06
N LEU A 141 14.33 -7.56 -11.07
CA LEU A 141 14.57 -7.24 -9.67
C LEU A 141 15.99 -6.70 -9.47
N LYS A 142 16.09 -5.45 -9.02
CA LYS A 142 17.33 -4.81 -8.60
C LYS A 142 17.32 -4.62 -7.10
N VAL A 143 18.46 -4.91 -6.50
CA VAL A 143 18.70 -4.82 -5.06
C VAL A 143 19.95 -3.96 -4.84
N GLU A 144 19.83 -2.89 -4.06
CA GLU A 144 20.94 -1.97 -3.77
C GLU A 144 21.07 -1.74 -2.27
N ASN A 145 22.30 -1.63 -1.77
CA ASN A 145 22.54 -1.27 -0.37
C ASN A 145 21.97 0.13 -0.11
N SER A 146 21.29 0.29 1.02
CA SER A 146 20.66 1.53 1.44
C SER A 146 20.98 1.80 2.92
N PHE A 147 20.72 3.02 3.37
CA PHE A 147 20.78 3.34 4.81
C PHE A 147 19.82 2.45 5.61
N GLY A 148 20.37 1.77 6.61
CA GLY A 148 19.63 0.88 7.50
C GLY A 148 19.06 -0.38 6.82
N GLY A 149 19.44 -0.68 5.57
CA GLY A 149 19.06 -1.93 4.90
C GLY A 149 19.29 -1.95 3.40
N VAL A 150 18.26 -2.33 2.63
CA VAL A 150 18.36 -2.47 1.16
C VAL A 150 17.15 -1.87 0.46
N SER A 151 17.37 -1.41 -0.77
CA SER A 151 16.34 -0.91 -1.68
C SER A 151 16.09 -1.91 -2.80
N LEU A 152 14.82 -2.17 -3.07
CA LEU A 152 14.34 -3.12 -4.07
C LEU A 152 13.55 -2.38 -5.13
N THR A 153 13.80 -2.66 -6.40
CA THR A 153 12.98 -2.17 -7.52
C THR A 153 12.71 -3.29 -8.51
N TRP A 154 11.52 -3.30 -9.12
CA TRP A 154 11.12 -4.29 -10.12
C TRP A 154 10.07 -3.74 -11.09
N GLU A 155 9.90 -4.41 -12.22
CA GLU A 155 8.88 -4.11 -13.23
C GLU A 155 7.85 -5.24 -13.29
N ASN A 156 6.57 -4.90 -13.25
CA ASN A 156 5.43 -5.80 -13.40
C ASN A 156 4.48 -5.28 -14.50
N PRO A 157 4.85 -5.43 -15.79
CA PRO A 157 4.04 -4.98 -16.93
C PRO A 157 2.60 -5.49 -16.95
N THR A 158 2.33 -6.67 -16.39
CA THR A 158 1.00 -7.28 -16.37
C THR A 158 0.15 -6.79 -15.20
N ARG A 159 0.71 -6.04 -14.24
CA ARG A 159 0.04 -5.60 -13.00
C ARG A 159 -0.58 -6.77 -12.22
N GLU A 160 0.04 -7.94 -12.31
CA GLU A 160 -0.41 -9.12 -11.59
C GLU A 160 -0.18 -8.95 -10.08
N ASN A 161 -1.08 -9.51 -9.28
CA ASN A 161 -0.90 -9.49 -7.83
C ASN A 161 0.21 -10.47 -7.45
N ILE A 162 1.30 -9.93 -6.91
CA ILE A 162 2.47 -10.69 -6.50
C ILE A 162 2.82 -10.45 -5.04
N ILE A 163 3.58 -11.39 -4.49
CA ILE A 163 4.30 -11.28 -3.24
C ILE A 163 5.78 -11.34 -3.57
N LEU A 164 6.54 -10.30 -3.20
CA LEU A 164 7.99 -10.35 -3.12
C LEU A 164 8.37 -10.80 -1.71
N GLU A 165 8.74 -12.07 -1.59
CA GLU A 165 9.20 -12.68 -0.34
C GLU A 165 10.70 -12.42 -0.17
N VAL A 166 11.08 -11.97 1.02
CA VAL A 166 12.48 -11.74 1.38
C VAL A 166 12.88 -12.56 2.59
N PHE A 167 14.03 -13.19 2.49
CA PHE A 167 14.60 -14.07 3.50
C PHE A 167 15.98 -13.56 3.92
N LYS A 168 16.33 -13.75 5.19
CA LYS A 168 17.69 -13.64 5.70
C LYS A 168 18.29 -15.02 5.83
N LYS A 169 19.55 -15.18 5.40
CA LYS A 169 20.33 -16.38 5.70
C LYS A 169 20.92 -16.28 7.10
N ASP A 170 20.65 -17.26 7.95
CA ASP A 170 21.15 -17.34 9.33
C ASP A 170 21.55 -18.79 9.62
N ASP A 171 22.81 -19.02 10.00
CA ASP A 171 23.38 -20.37 10.20
C ASP A 171 23.11 -21.37 9.06
N GLY A 172 23.01 -20.88 7.82
CA GLY A 172 22.74 -21.68 6.62
C GLY A 172 21.26 -21.91 6.32
N GLU A 173 20.35 -21.52 7.21
CA GLU A 173 18.90 -21.61 7.04
C GLU A 173 18.31 -20.29 6.53
N TRP A 174 17.20 -20.38 5.79
CA TRP A 174 16.47 -19.21 5.29
C TRP A 174 15.32 -18.86 6.23
N ILE A 175 15.43 -17.69 6.86
CA ILE A 175 14.41 -17.16 7.77
C ILE A 175 13.64 -16.05 7.05
N SER A 176 12.31 -16.14 7.06
CA SER A 176 11.44 -15.08 6.51
C SER A 176 11.76 -13.75 7.19
N LEU A 177 12.08 -12.74 6.40
CA LEU A 177 12.41 -11.40 6.87
C LEU A 177 11.23 -10.44 6.64
N GLU A 178 10.73 -10.35 5.41
CA GLU A 178 9.67 -9.42 5.04
C GLU A 178 8.97 -9.85 3.74
N ASN A 179 7.68 -9.51 3.60
CA ASN A 179 6.89 -9.78 2.40
C ASN A 179 6.24 -8.49 1.89
N PHE A 180 6.41 -8.20 0.60
CA PHE A 180 5.78 -7.05 -0.05
C PHE A 180 4.68 -7.51 -1.01
N TYR A 181 3.45 -7.03 -0.78
CA TYR A 181 2.30 -7.31 -1.64
C TYR A 181 2.14 -6.18 -2.65
N SER A 182 2.06 -6.50 -3.94
CA SER A 182 2.04 -5.48 -4.98
C SER A 182 1.36 -5.91 -6.27
N SER A 183 0.78 -4.95 -6.97
CA SER A 183 0.31 -5.06 -8.37
C SER A 183 0.70 -3.84 -9.21
N VAL A 184 1.59 -2.98 -8.67
CA VAL A 184 2.00 -1.76 -9.37
C VAL A 184 2.90 -2.08 -10.56
N LEU A 185 2.87 -1.23 -11.59
CA LEU A 185 3.67 -1.40 -12.81
C LEU A 185 5.18 -1.36 -12.52
N ASN A 186 5.63 -0.38 -11.74
CA ASN A 186 7.02 -0.25 -11.30
C ASN A 186 7.01 -0.25 -9.77
N GLY A 187 7.55 -1.32 -9.18
CA GLY A 187 7.58 -1.48 -7.74
C GLY A 187 8.85 -0.93 -7.12
N VAL A 188 8.69 -0.38 -5.92
CA VAL A 188 9.78 0.03 -5.04
C VAL A 188 9.46 -0.48 -3.65
N ALA A 189 10.42 -1.11 -2.99
CA ALA A 189 10.31 -1.53 -1.61
C ALA A 189 11.63 -1.32 -0.87
N LYS A 190 11.56 -1.24 0.45
CA LYS A 190 12.71 -1.04 1.32
C LYS A 190 12.64 -2.05 2.45
N ILE A 191 13.78 -2.63 2.78
CA ILE A 191 13.97 -3.38 4.00
C ILE A 191 14.81 -2.50 4.91
N ARG A 192 14.38 -2.34 6.16
CA ARG A 192 15.02 -1.46 7.15
C ARG A 192 15.49 -2.27 8.36
N ASN A 193 16.10 -1.58 9.32
CA ASN A 193 16.57 -2.13 10.60
C ASN A 193 17.64 -3.25 10.44
N LEU A 194 18.43 -3.19 9.37
CA LEU A 194 19.59 -4.05 9.19
C LEU A 194 20.86 -3.31 9.63
N ALA A 195 21.74 -4.01 10.34
CA ALA A 195 23.04 -3.49 10.73
C ALA A 195 23.93 -3.26 9.50
N ALA A 196 24.92 -2.37 9.64
CA ALA A 196 25.94 -2.10 8.62
C ALA A 196 27.02 -3.19 8.58
N GLU A 197 26.59 -4.45 8.45
CA GLU A 197 27.42 -5.64 8.42
C GLU A 197 27.02 -6.50 7.21
N PRO A 198 27.94 -7.33 6.67
CA PRO A 198 27.60 -8.26 5.60
C PRO A 198 26.44 -9.18 5.99
N ILE A 199 25.41 -9.22 5.13
CA ILE A 199 24.22 -10.04 5.30
C ILE A 199 23.85 -10.67 3.96
N THR A 200 23.49 -11.95 3.97
CA THR A 200 22.99 -12.65 2.79
C THR A 200 21.47 -12.66 2.80
N LEU A 201 20.88 -12.11 1.75
CA LEU A 201 19.44 -12.00 1.57
C LEU A 201 18.98 -12.84 0.37
N GLY A 202 17.81 -13.45 0.50
CA GLY A 202 17.15 -14.26 -0.52
C GLY A 202 15.85 -13.59 -0.96
N TYR A 203 15.59 -13.52 -2.26
CA TYR A 203 14.40 -12.87 -2.82
C TYR A 203 13.65 -13.82 -3.74
N ARG A 204 12.33 -13.92 -3.60
CA ARG A 204 11.49 -14.78 -4.44
C ARG A 204 10.17 -14.09 -4.78
N ILE A 205 9.74 -14.20 -6.03
CA ILE A 205 8.43 -13.72 -6.47
C ILE A 205 7.46 -14.87 -6.43
N GLN A 206 6.31 -14.64 -5.81
CA GLN A 206 5.18 -15.56 -5.78
C GLN A 206 3.94 -14.88 -6.38
N ASP A 207 3.15 -15.62 -7.14
CA ASP A 207 1.82 -15.17 -7.58
C ASP A 207 0.66 -15.87 -6.83
N ARG A 208 -0.57 -15.43 -7.11
CA ARG A 208 -1.79 -15.99 -6.48
C ARG A 208 -2.06 -17.46 -6.80
N TRP A 209 -1.37 -18.04 -7.80
CA TRP A 209 -1.55 -19.42 -8.22
C TRP A 209 -0.49 -20.36 -7.63
N GLU A 210 0.32 -19.86 -6.69
CA GLU A 210 1.44 -20.57 -6.09
C GLU A 210 2.53 -20.93 -7.12
N ASN A 211 2.69 -20.11 -8.16
CA ASN A 211 3.92 -20.15 -8.96
C ASN A 211 4.99 -19.33 -8.26
N TYR A 212 6.23 -19.80 -8.37
CA TYR A 212 7.39 -19.16 -7.75
C TYR A 212 8.47 -18.94 -8.78
N SER A 213 9.14 -17.79 -8.70
CA SER A 213 10.43 -17.61 -9.36
C SER A 213 11.50 -18.50 -8.70
N GLN A 214 12.66 -18.61 -9.33
CA GLN A 214 13.86 -19.01 -8.59
C GLN A 214 14.18 -17.97 -7.50
N MET A 215 14.98 -18.36 -6.50
CA MET A 215 15.41 -17.45 -5.46
C MET A 215 16.69 -16.72 -5.89
N LEU A 216 16.69 -15.39 -5.80
CA LEU A 216 17.90 -14.58 -5.93
C LEU A 216 18.59 -14.53 -4.57
N GLU A 217 19.78 -15.13 -4.45
CA GLU A 217 20.65 -14.97 -3.29
C GLU A 217 21.64 -13.83 -3.55
N LYS A 218 21.73 -12.87 -2.63
CA LYS A 218 22.64 -11.73 -2.74
C LYS A 218 23.20 -11.33 -1.39
N GLU A 219 24.53 -11.23 -1.34
CA GLU A 219 25.23 -10.58 -0.24
C GLU A 219 25.05 -9.05 -0.34
N SER A 220 24.70 -8.44 0.78
CA SER A 220 24.45 -7.00 0.92
C SER A 220 25.23 -6.49 2.13
N THR A 221 25.59 -5.21 2.11
CA THR A 221 26.22 -4.53 3.25
C THR A 221 25.54 -3.18 3.38
N PRO A 222 24.46 -3.09 4.17
CA PRO A 222 23.72 -1.86 4.39
C PRO A 222 24.61 -0.69 4.81
N LEU A 223 24.20 0.52 4.45
CA LEU A 223 24.86 1.71 4.95
C LEU A 223 24.41 1.96 6.39
N TYR A 224 25.34 2.38 7.24
CA TYR A 224 25.06 2.67 8.64
C TYR A 224 24.01 3.78 8.78
N GLU A 225 22.98 3.52 9.58
CA GLU A 225 21.92 4.47 9.90
C GLU A 225 21.58 4.36 11.38
N GLU A 226 21.42 5.51 12.03
CA GLU A 226 20.81 5.62 13.36
C GLU A 226 19.87 6.84 13.41
N GLU A 227 18.98 6.87 14.40
CA GLU A 227 18.20 8.08 14.70
C GLU A 227 19.13 9.16 15.26
N LEU A 228 19.09 10.35 14.67
CA LEU A 228 19.89 11.48 15.15
C LEU A 228 19.36 11.96 16.50
N SER A 229 20.24 12.06 17.48
CA SER A 229 19.83 12.41 18.86
C SER A 229 19.20 13.79 18.95
N LYS A 230 17.88 13.83 19.17
CA LYS A 230 17.10 15.06 19.43
C LYS A 230 17.59 15.85 20.64
N SER A 231 18.29 15.22 21.58
CA SER A 231 18.89 15.91 22.73
C SER A 231 19.95 16.96 22.33
N LEU A 232 20.51 16.84 21.13
CA LEU A 232 21.48 17.78 20.57
C LEU A 232 20.81 18.92 19.79
N PHE A 233 19.51 18.80 19.48
CA PHE A 233 18.80 19.74 18.63
C PHE A 233 18.50 21.03 19.38
N LYS A 234 18.66 22.17 18.69
CA LYS A 234 18.53 23.49 19.30
C LYS A 234 17.88 24.48 18.33
N GLU A 235 17.11 25.40 18.91
CA GLU A 235 16.74 26.62 18.20
C GLU A 235 18.00 27.46 17.94
N VAL A 236 18.03 28.14 16.80
CA VAL A 236 19.08 29.10 16.46
C VAL A 236 18.57 30.52 16.62
N ASN A 237 19.48 31.49 16.67
CA ASN A 237 19.06 32.89 16.52
C ASN A 237 18.32 33.03 15.17
N PRO A 238 17.12 33.63 15.13
CA PRO A 238 16.31 33.70 13.92
C PRO A 238 17.09 34.27 12.74
N LEU A 239 17.05 33.58 11.60
CA LEU A 239 17.67 34.09 10.37
C LEU A 239 16.70 35.01 9.63
N PRO A 240 17.23 35.93 8.79
CA PRO A 240 16.39 36.73 7.90
C PRO A 240 15.43 35.86 7.08
N GLY A 241 14.13 36.16 7.16
CA GLY A 241 13.11 35.36 6.48
C GLY A 241 12.43 34.30 7.36
N ASP A 242 12.94 34.03 8.56
CA ASP A 242 12.24 33.16 9.51
C ASP A 242 10.97 33.83 10.04
N CYS A 243 9.89 33.06 10.12
CA CYS A 243 8.67 33.50 10.79
C CYS A 243 8.82 33.44 12.32
N GLU A 244 8.00 34.22 13.01
CA GLU A 244 8.00 34.25 14.47
C GLU A 244 7.16 33.10 15.01
N ALA A 245 7.74 32.31 15.92
CA ALA A 245 7.03 31.26 16.60
C ALA A 245 6.11 31.83 17.69
N MET A 246 4.97 31.18 17.91
CA MET A 246 4.10 31.47 19.05
C MET A 246 4.81 31.05 20.34
N SER A 247 4.78 31.89 21.38
CA SER A 247 5.48 31.64 22.66
C SER A 247 5.16 30.28 23.30
N GLY A 248 3.90 29.84 23.21
CA GLY A 248 3.46 28.54 23.74
C GLY A 248 3.61 27.36 22.77
N LEU A 249 3.98 27.60 21.51
CA LEU A 249 4.18 26.58 20.48
C LEU A 249 5.49 26.86 19.71
N PRO A 250 6.63 26.88 20.42
CA PRO A 250 7.93 27.28 19.88
C PRO A 250 8.50 26.25 18.90
N ILE A 251 9.60 26.61 18.21
CA ILE A 251 10.27 25.71 17.25
C ILE A 251 10.77 24.43 17.94
N ARG A 252 11.25 24.51 19.20
CA ARG A 252 11.71 23.31 19.93
C ARG A 252 10.70 22.18 20.04
N ASN A 253 9.40 22.47 19.94
CA ASN A 253 8.35 21.45 19.98
C ASN A 253 8.43 20.46 18.81
N ILE A 254 9.12 20.81 17.73
CA ILE A 254 9.36 19.91 16.59
C ILE A 254 10.17 18.66 16.98
N TRP A 255 10.83 18.61 18.14
CA TRP A 255 11.65 17.46 18.55
C TRP A 255 11.53 17.09 20.04
N GLN A 256 10.37 17.31 20.66
CA GLN A 256 10.14 16.97 22.08
C GLN A 256 9.51 15.58 22.32
N GLY A 257 9.08 14.85 21.27
CA GLY A 257 8.44 13.55 21.37
C GLY A 257 6.93 13.58 21.61
N ASP A 258 6.30 14.76 21.64
CA ASP A 258 4.84 14.94 21.65
C ASP A 258 4.45 15.81 20.45
N TYR A 259 3.63 15.27 19.56
CA TYR A 259 3.10 15.95 18.37
C TYR A 259 1.56 16.01 18.36
N ASN A 260 0.90 15.64 19.47
CA ASN A 260 -0.55 15.75 19.58
C ASN A 260 -0.94 17.19 19.91
N MET A 261 -0.37 17.75 20.98
CA MET A 261 -0.65 19.12 21.44
C MET A 261 0.52 20.07 21.29
N GLU A 262 1.71 19.61 21.65
CA GLU A 262 2.95 20.34 21.47
C GLU A 262 3.33 20.28 20.00
N CYS A 263 3.42 21.43 19.37
CA CYS A 263 3.85 21.57 17.98
C CYS A 263 4.58 22.89 17.84
N PHE A 264 5.30 23.09 16.75
CA PHE A 264 5.58 24.44 16.29
C PHE A 264 4.30 25.07 15.72
N HIS A 265 4.07 26.34 16.03
CA HIS A 265 3.08 27.18 15.37
C HIS A 265 3.64 28.60 15.21
N ASN A 266 3.55 29.19 14.02
CA ASN A 266 3.90 30.61 13.88
C ASN A 266 2.87 31.52 14.57
N ILE A 267 3.23 32.75 14.94
CA ILE A 267 2.25 33.69 15.50
C ILE A 267 1.08 33.94 14.53
N THR A 268 -0.15 33.97 15.04
CA THR A 268 -1.35 34.28 14.25
C THR A 268 -1.48 35.78 14.02
N ASN A 269 -0.60 36.33 13.19
CA ASN A 269 -0.57 37.75 12.81
C ASN A 269 -0.34 37.88 11.30
N THR A 270 -1.15 38.69 10.63
CA THR A 270 -1.08 38.90 9.17
C THR A 270 0.23 39.56 8.72
N THR A 271 0.93 40.26 9.61
CA THR A 271 2.26 40.83 9.32
C THR A 271 3.40 39.80 9.54
N ASN A 272 3.07 38.57 9.97
CA ASN A 272 4.03 37.50 10.20
C ASN A 272 3.48 36.14 9.66
N PRO A 273 3.17 36.05 8.35
CA PRO A 273 2.73 34.79 7.75
C PRO A 273 3.85 33.75 7.83
N ALA A 274 3.52 32.46 7.94
CA ALA A 274 4.49 31.39 7.79
C ALA A 274 4.68 30.98 6.32
N ILE A 275 3.59 30.97 5.54
CA ILE A 275 3.65 30.60 4.14
C ILE A 275 4.49 31.63 3.36
N GLY A 276 5.44 31.14 2.57
CA GLY A 276 6.46 31.96 1.92
C GLY A 276 7.63 32.35 2.85
N ARG A 277 7.67 31.86 4.09
CA ARG A 277 8.75 32.11 5.05
C ARG A 277 9.38 30.80 5.53
N THR A 278 10.37 30.91 6.43
CA THR A 278 11.11 29.75 6.93
C THR A 278 11.01 29.58 8.45
N ILE A 279 11.47 28.42 8.91
CA ILE A 279 12.04 28.26 10.26
C ILE A 279 13.38 27.54 10.12
N THR A 280 14.28 27.76 11.06
CA THR A 280 15.61 27.15 11.07
C THR A 280 15.93 26.56 12.44
N PHE A 281 16.56 25.39 12.48
CA PHE A 281 17.10 24.80 13.70
C PHE A 281 18.41 24.05 13.44
N ASP A 282 19.14 23.78 14.51
CA ASP A 282 20.41 23.06 14.53
C ASP A 282 20.19 21.63 15.02
N MET A 283 20.64 20.60 14.28
CA MET A 283 20.63 19.20 14.74
C MET A 283 21.72 18.90 15.77
N GLY A 284 22.62 19.84 16.02
CA GLY A 284 23.73 19.76 16.97
C GLY A 284 24.91 18.90 16.50
N GLN A 285 24.79 18.27 15.33
CA GLN A 285 25.79 17.37 14.74
C GLN A 285 25.73 17.43 13.21
N VAL A 286 26.87 17.26 12.55
CA VAL A 286 26.93 17.08 11.10
C VAL A 286 26.62 15.61 10.80
N ALA A 287 25.69 15.36 9.89
CA ALA A 287 25.33 14.00 9.48
C ALA A 287 25.15 13.90 7.97
N LYS A 288 25.42 12.70 7.44
CA LYS A 288 24.86 12.25 6.17
C LYS A 288 23.43 11.79 6.45
N VAL A 289 22.47 12.72 6.35
CA VAL A 289 21.06 12.41 6.64
C VAL A 289 20.50 11.54 5.53
N SER A 290 19.87 10.43 5.91
CA SER A 290 19.32 9.43 4.99
C SER A 290 17.84 9.60 4.75
N ARG A 291 17.09 10.00 5.80
CA ARG A 291 15.64 10.19 5.76
C ARG A 291 15.17 11.02 6.95
N PHE A 292 13.93 11.45 6.88
CA PHE A 292 13.22 12.00 8.04
C PHE A 292 11.76 11.58 8.01
N LYS A 293 11.10 11.72 9.16
CA LYS A 293 9.64 11.62 9.30
C LYS A 293 9.10 12.95 9.76
N MET A 294 8.02 13.40 9.13
CA MET A 294 7.23 14.56 9.54
C MET A 294 5.93 14.06 10.18
N TYR A 295 5.67 14.52 11.41
CA TYR A 295 4.42 14.29 12.11
C TYR A 295 3.61 15.58 12.10
N GLN A 296 2.34 15.46 11.73
CA GLN A 296 1.41 16.58 11.79
C GLN A 296 0.81 16.71 13.18
N ARG A 297 0.45 17.94 13.54
CA ARG A 297 -0.33 18.20 14.74
C ARG A 297 -1.68 17.50 14.63
N ARG A 298 -1.97 16.60 15.57
CA ARG A 298 -3.23 15.84 15.58
C ARG A 298 -4.32 16.49 16.42
N GLY A 299 -3.95 17.24 17.47
CA GLY A 299 -4.89 17.60 18.53
C GLY A 299 -5.23 16.40 19.42
N ASN A 300 -5.92 16.66 20.54
CA ASN A 300 -6.32 15.62 21.49
C ASN A 300 -7.78 15.17 21.33
N ASP A 301 -8.51 15.71 20.36
CA ASP A 301 -9.90 15.33 20.11
C ASP A 301 -9.94 14.08 19.21
N PRO A 302 -10.41 12.92 19.71
CA PRO A 302 -10.49 11.70 18.91
C PRO A 302 -11.52 11.78 17.78
N VAL A 303 -12.41 12.77 17.80
CA VAL A 303 -13.43 13.03 16.77
C VAL A 303 -12.93 14.06 15.76
N ASN A 304 -12.20 15.10 16.22
CA ASN A 304 -11.70 16.19 15.39
C ASN A 304 -10.17 16.20 15.28
N VAL A 305 -9.63 15.18 14.63
CA VAL A 305 -8.18 15.07 14.39
C VAL A 305 -7.75 16.09 13.33
N TRP A 306 -6.79 16.95 13.66
CA TRP A 306 -6.29 18.04 12.79
C TRP A 306 -5.31 17.60 11.70
N ALA A 307 -4.97 16.31 11.61
CA ALA A 307 -4.15 15.79 10.53
C ALA A 307 -4.78 16.09 9.14
N TYR A 308 -3.95 16.40 8.15
CA TYR A 308 -4.31 16.87 6.81
C TYR A 308 -5.26 18.07 6.78
N ASP A 309 -5.14 18.96 7.77
CA ASP A 309 -6.08 20.07 7.98
C ASP A 309 -5.43 21.19 8.81
N HIS A 310 -6.19 22.24 9.11
CA HIS A 310 -5.75 23.37 9.90
C HIS A 310 -4.48 23.99 9.28
N ASN A 311 -3.47 24.30 10.09
CA ASN A 311 -2.24 24.92 9.65
C ASN A 311 -1.14 23.88 9.41
N ASN A 312 -1.43 22.58 9.44
CA ASN A 312 -0.43 21.56 9.14
C ASN A 312 0.13 21.77 7.74
N LEU A 313 1.45 21.62 7.59
CA LEU A 313 2.09 21.78 6.29
C LEU A 313 1.63 20.69 5.30
N LYS A 314 1.43 21.13 4.06
CA LYS A 314 1.14 20.28 2.91
C LYS A 314 2.30 20.27 1.94
N LYS A 315 2.93 21.42 1.68
CA LYS A 315 4.13 21.54 0.83
C LYS A 315 5.20 22.39 1.49
N TYR A 316 6.44 21.93 1.41
CA TYR A 316 7.60 22.63 1.94
C TYR A 316 8.89 22.18 1.25
N VAL A 317 9.98 22.92 1.45
CA VAL A 317 11.31 22.58 0.95
C VAL A 317 12.27 22.50 2.12
N ILE A 318 13.06 21.43 2.16
CA ILE A 318 14.14 21.28 3.12
C ILE A 318 15.42 21.84 2.49
N TYR A 319 16.03 22.79 3.17
CA TYR A 319 17.38 23.27 2.92
C TYR A 319 18.31 22.84 4.05
N GLY A 320 19.56 22.58 3.70
CA GLY A 320 20.59 22.16 4.64
C GLY A 320 21.88 22.93 4.44
N CYS A 321 22.63 23.12 5.52
CA CYS A 321 24.03 23.53 5.48
C CYS A 321 24.82 22.93 6.65
N GLU A 322 26.14 22.84 6.49
CA GLU A 322 27.03 22.31 7.54
C GLU A 322 27.30 23.35 8.64
N ALA A 323 27.42 24.62 8.27
CA ALA A 323 27.67 25.74 9.18
C ALA A 323 26.84 26.97 8.79
N LEU A 324 26.36 27.72 9.78
CA LEU A 324 25.83 29.06 9.56
C LEU A 324 26.99 30.06 9.47
N THR A 325 26.85 31.06 8.60
CA THR A 325 27.86 32.12 8.41
C THR A 325 27.26 33.49 8.67
N ASP A 326 28.10 34.47 9.00
CA ASP A 326 27.66 35.85 9.24
C ASP A 326 26.90 36.43 8.03
N ASN A 327 27.31 36.10 6.80
CA ASN A 327 26.62 36.54 5.59
C ASN A 327 25.17 36.04 5.51
N MET A 328 24.87 34.85 6.02
CA MET A 328 23.52 34.31 6.03
C MET A 328 22.59 35.10 6.97
N TYR A 329 23.15 35.76 8.00
CA TYR A 329 22.42 36.68 8.87
C TYR A 329 22.18 38.07 8.24
N LEU A 330 22.91 38.41 7.18
CA LEU A 330 22.74 39.65 6.42
C LEU A 330 21.76 39.50 5.24
N GLY A 331 21.41 38.26 4.88
CA GLY A 331 20.51 37.97 3.76
C GLY A 331 19.06 38.39 3.99
N GLY A 332 18.18 37.84 3.16
CA GLY A 332 16.75 38.12 3.14
C GLY A 332 16.39 39.44 2.44
N GLU A 333 15.19 39.49 1.88
CA GLU A 333 14.69 40.63 1.11
C GLU A 333 13.40 41.16 1.75
N VAL A 334 13.31 42.47 1.97
CA VAL A 334 12.05 43.10 2.40
C VAL A 334 11.23 43.40 1.15
N LYS A 335 10.02 42.85 1.08
CA LYS A 335 9.10 43.08 -0.04
C LYS A 335 8.18 44.27 0.24
N GLU A 336 7.31 44.59 -0.73
CA GLU A 336 6.37 45.73 -0.68
C GLU A 336 5.43 45.71 0.53
N ASP A 337 5.14 44.52 1.06
CA ASP A 337 4.35 44.31 2.29
C ASP A 337 5.12 44.63 3.59
N GLY A 338 6.39 45.00 3.49
CA GLY A 338 7.26 45.29 4.63
C GLY A 338 7.75 44.03 5.35
N ILE A 339 7.45 42.83 4.84
CA ILE A 339 7.86 41.56 5.43
C ILE A 339 9.22 41.17 4.86
N LYS A 340 10.12 40.70 5.73
CA LYS A 340 11.41 40.15 5.33
C LYS A 340 11.26 38.67 4.97
N TYR A 341 11.54 38.35 3.71
CA TYR A 341 11.51 37.02 3.10
C TYR A 341 12.92 36.40 3.04
N PRO A 342 13.04 35.05 3.04
CA PRO A 342 14.33 34.38 3.02
C PRO A 342 15.05 34.52 1.67
N THR A 343 16.37 34.61 1.72
CA THR A 343 17.27 34.27 0.59
C THR A 343 18.00 32.98 0.93
N PHE A 344 18.44 32.24 -0.10
CA PHE A 344 19.02 30.91 0.07
C PHE A 344 20.52 30.84 -0.23
N GLU A 345 21.21 31.99 -0.30
CA GLU A 345 22.68 32.00 -0.40
C GLU A 345 23.29 31.31 0.84
N GLY A 346 24.25 30.40 0.61
CA GLY A 346 24.83 29.56 1.66
C GLY A 346 23.99 28.33 2.05
N TRP A 347 22.78 28.17 1.51
CA TRP A 347 21.93 27.01 1.73
C TRP A 347 21.97 26.06 0.53
N THR A 348 22.01 24.76 0.79
CA THR A 348 21.79 23.74 -0.24
C THR A 348 20.34 23.28 -0.19
N LYS A 349 19.63 23.32 -1.31
CA LYS A 349 18.32 22.71 -1.42
C LYS A 349 18.47 21.18 -1.37
N ILE A 350 17.83 20.55 -0.40
CA ILE A 350 17.93 19.10 -0.20
C ILE A 350 16.79 18.39 -0.94
N MET A 351 15.55 18.79 -0.68
CA MET A 351 14.39 18.25 -1.39
C MET A 351 13.16 19.14 -1.27
N GLU A 352 12.24 19.02 -2.22
CA GLU A 352 10.87 19.50 -2.09
C GLU A 352 9.98 18.36 -1.59
N VAL A 353 9.00 18.70 -0.78
CA VAL A 353 8.11 17.75 -0.12
C VAL A 353 6.67 18.16 -0.36
N GLU A 354 5.85 17.21 -0.76
CA GLU A 354 4.40 17.24 -0.66
C GLU A 354 3.97 16.10 0.25
N CYS A 355 3.26 16.41 1.33
CA CYS A 355 2.82 15.40 2.28
C CYS A 355 1.91 14.39 1.60
N TYR A 356 2.23 13.11 1.74
CA TYR A 356 1.46 12.04 1.14
C TYR A 356 0.16 11.80 1.91
N LYS A 357 -0.97 11.77 1.19
CA LYS A 357 -2.28 11.39 1.72
C LYS A 357 -2.79 10.17 0.95
N PRO A 358 -2.85 8.98 1.55
CA PRO A 358 -3.26 7.73 0.89
C PRO A 358 -4.54 7.81 0.06
N SER A 359 -5.57 8.52 0.56
CA SER A 359 -6.84 8.68 -0.13
C SER A 359 -6.84 9.76 -1.23
N GLY A 360 -5.69 10.40 -1.48
CA GLY A 360 -5.47 11.48 -2.45
C GLY A 360 -5.48 12.86 -1.80
N SER A 361 -4.57 13.74 -2.22
CA SER A 361 -4.40 15.09 -1.66
C SER A 361 -5.62 16.00 -1.87
N ASP A 362 -6.42 15.76 -2.91
CA ASP A 362 -7.64 16.53 -3.19
C ASP A 362 -8.90 15.96 -2.52
N ASN A 363 -8.79 14.82 -1.83
CA ASN A 363 -9.92 14.23 -1.12
C ASN A 363 -10.24 15.07 0.12
N PRO A 364 -11.44 15.66 0.26
CA PRO A 364 -11.78 16.49 1.41
C PRO A 364 -12.00 15.66 2.70
N THR A 365 -12.22 14.36 2.56
CA THR A 365 -12.46 13.44 3.68
C THR A 365 -11.15 12.79 4.11
N LYS A 366 -10.99 12.54 5.41
CA LYS A 366 -9.87 11.79 5.98
C LYS A 366 -10.34 10.34 6.16
N THR A 367 -9.67 9.38 5.54
CA THR A 367 -9.97 7.95 5.75
C THR A 367 -9.17 7.40 6.91
N ASN A 368 -9.49 6.19 7.37
CA ASN A 368 -8.72 5.56 8.44
C ASN A 368 -7.28 5.27 8.00
N GLU A 369 -7.09 4.90 6.73
CA GLU A 369 -5.78 4.68 6.13
C GLU A 369 -4.94 5.97 6.14
N ASP A 370 -5.56 7.14 5.90
CA ASP A 370 -4.86 8.42 6.01
C ASP A 370 -4.34 8.67 7.42
N LEU A 371 -5.20 8.44 8.42
CA LEU A 371 -4.90 8.67 9.84
C LEU A 371 -3.84 7.71 10.36
N GLU A 372 -3.91 6.43 9.98
CA GLU A 372 -2.91 5.42 10.32
C GLU A 372 -1.55 5.74 9.68
N TYR A 373 -1.54 6.18 8.43
CA TYR A 373 -0.30 6.58 7.76
C TYR A 373 0.40 7.73 8.50
N ILE A 374 -0.31 8.83 8.77
CA ILE A 374 0.31 10.02 9.38
C ILE A 374 0.64 9.83 10.86
N GLU A 375 -0.07 8.93 11.56
CA GLU A 375 0.28 8.50 12.92
C GLU A 375 1.62 7.75 12.97
N ASN A 376 1.96 7.03 11.90
CA ASN A 376 3.27 6.41 11.73
C ASN A 376 4.36 7.38 11.20
N GLY A 377 3.98 8.62 10.89
CA GLY A 377 4.84 9.69 10.37
C GLY A 377 5.00 9.63 8.85
N ASP A 378 4.92 10.80 8.21
CA ASP A 378 5.15 10.98 6.77
C ASP A 378 6.66 10.90 6.48
N GLU A 379 7.11 9.73 6.02
CA GLU A 379 8.52 9.40 5.80
C GLU A 379 9.01 9.85 4.41
N HIS A 380 10.16 10.53 4.40
CA HIS A 380 10.81 11.04 3.20
C HIS A 380 12.28 10.62 3.17
N GLU A 381 12.69 9.96 2.08
CA GLU A 381 14.10 9.63 1.84
C GLU A 381 14.85 10.84 1.27
N ILE A 382 16.01 11.13 1.85
CA ILE A 382 16.90 12.17 1.38
C ILE A 382 17.73 11.61 0.21
N PRO A 383 17.91 12.37 -0.89
CA PRO A 383 18.75 11.93 -2.01
C PRO A 383 20.16 11.52 -1.55
N LEU A 384 20.66 10.40 -2.08
CA LEU A 384 21.99 9.87 -1.70
C LEU A 384 23.13 10.82 -2.05
N ASP A 385 22.94 11.75 -2.98
CA ASP A 385 23.90 12.78 -3.37
C ASP A 385 23.79 14.09 -2.55
N ALA A 386 22.78 14.21 -1.67
CA ALA A 386 22.66 15.34 -0.76
C ALA A 386 23.94 15.48 0.09
N PRO A 387 24.48 16.70 0.29
CA PRO A 387 25.69 16.88 1.09
C PRO A 387 25.44 16.51 2.56
N ASN A 388 26.52 16.41 3.34
CA ASN A 388 26.37 16.38 4.79
C ASN A 388 25.86 17.74 5.27
N PHE A 389 24.98 17.75 6.27
CA PHE A 389 24.49 18.99 6.86
C PHE A 389 24.21 18.82 8.36
N ARG A 390 24.10 19.97 9.03
CA ARG A 390 23.82 20.08 10.48
C ARG A 390 22.61 20.97 10.74
N TYR A 391 22.48 22.06 10.00
CA TYR A 391 21.39 23.00 10.14
C TYR A 391 20.31 22.69 9.12
N ILE A 392 19.06 22.74 9.55
CA ILE A 392 17.89 22.52 8.72
C ILE A 392 17.11 23.82 8.64
N ARG A 393 16.76 24.21 7.42
CA ARG A 393 15.87 25.33 7.14
C ARG A 393 14.67 24.84 6.34
N ILE A 394 13.48 24.97 6.92
CA ILE A 394 12.22 24.54 6.33
C ILE A 394 11.57 25.75 5.68
N TYR A 395 11.46 25.73 4.36
CA TYR A 395 10.74 26.74 3.60
C TYR A 395 9.29 26.30 3.36
N MET A 396 8.34 27.04 3.93
CA MET A 396 6.94 26.63 3.99
C MET A 396 6.16 27.20 2.81
N LEU A 397 5.54 26.33 2.00
CA LEU A 397 4.90 26.71 0.74
C LEU A 397 3.38 26.65 0.78
N GLU A 398 2.82 25.62 1.42
CA GLU A 398 1.37 25.37 1.44
C GLU A 398 1.00 24.63 2.72
N ASN A 399 -0.17 24.95 3.29
CA ASN A 399 -0.80 24.17 4.36
C ASN A 399 -2.12 23.55 3.85
N TRP A 400 -2.73 22.69 4.65
CA TRP A 400 -3.96 22.01 4.26
C TRP A 400 -5.23 22.90 4.28
N SER A 401 -5.24 24.03 5.00
CA SER A 401 -6.40 24.95 5.03
C SER A 401 -6.42 26.02 3.94
N GLY A 402 -5.32 26.20 3.20
CA GLY A 402 -5.13 27.33 2.29
C GLY A 402 -4.85 28.68 2.99
N GLY A 403 -4.65 28.68 4.30
CA GLY A 403 -4.31 29.88 5.09
C GLY A 403 -2.83 30.27 4.99
N THR A 404 -2.42 31.28 5.75
CA THR A 404 -1.02 31.79 5.76
C THR A 404 -0.17 31.30 6.93
N TYR A 405 -0.72 30.47 7.81
CA TYR A 405 -0.07 29.99 9.03
C TYR A 405 0.49 28.58 8.85
N ALA A 406 1.40 28.16 9.72
CA ALA A 406 1.98 26.84 9.66
C ALA A 406 2.09 26.20 11.03
N GLN A 407 1.92 24.88 11.05
CA GLN A 407 2.16 23.99 12.16
C GLN A 407 3.00 22.80 11.69
N ILE A 408 3.91 22.38 12.56
CA ILE A 408 4.68 21.14 12.43
C ILE A 408 4.59 20.46 13.79
N GLY A 409 4.06 19.24 13.83
CA GLY A 409 3.98 18.46 15.06
C GLY A 409 5.37 18.08 15.52
N GLU A 410 6.02 17.20 14.77
CA GLU A 410 7.39 16.74 15.07
C GLU A 410 8.14 16.39 13.79
N MET A 411 9.46 16.47 13.84
CA MET A 411 10.35 15.85 12.85
C MET A 411 11.41 15.00 13.53
N THR A 412 11.61 13.79 12.98
CA THR A 412 12.67 12.87 13.39
C THR A 412 13.57 12.60 12.20
N PHE A 413 14.88 12.61 12.41
CA PHE A 413 15.88 12.45 11.35
C PHE A 413 16.74 11.22 11.61
N TRP A 414 17.11 10.54 10.54
CA TRP A 414 18.03 9.41 10.57
C TRP A 414 19.21 9.67 9.65
N GLY A 415 20.34 9.02 9.93
CA GLY A 415 21.50 9.08 9.06
C GLY A 415 22.75 8.56 9.74
N GLN A 416 23.89 8.94 9.17
CA GLN A 416 25.21 8.65 9.71
C GLN A 416 25.85 9.94 10.24
N PRO A 417 25.98 10.12 11.57
CA PRO A 417 26.76 11.22 12.12
C PRO A 417 28.22 11.14 11.70
N ILE A 418 28.80 12.30 11.40
CA ILE A 418 30.21 12.41 11.01
C ILE A 418 31.07 12.60 12.26
N GLY A 419 32.15 11.82 12.37
CA GLY A 419 33.13 11.93 13.47
C GLY A 419 32.81 11.13 14.73
N LYS A 420 31.96 10.10 14.64
CA LYS A 420 31.81 9.06 15.67
C LYS A 420 32.83 7.93 15.51
#